data_AF-A0A2P6FY66-F1
#
_entry.id   AF-A0A2P6FY66-F1
#
_cell.length_a   1.000
_cell.length_b   1.000
_cell.length_c   1.000
_cell.angle_alpha   90.00
_cell.angle_beta   90.00
_cell.angle_gamma   90.00
#
_symmetry.space_group_name_H-M   'P 1'
#
loop_
_entity.id
_entity.type
_entity.pdbx_description
1 polymer ?
#
loop_
_entity_poly.entity_id
_entity_poly.type
_entity_poly.pdbx_seq_one_letter_code
_entity_poly.pdbx_strand_id
1 'polypeptide(L)' 'MAAPQNYLAVIKVVGIGGGGVNAVNRMIEVGLKGVEFIAINTDA' A
#
# COMPACT_ATOMS: atom_id res chain seq x y z
N MET A 1 12.58 30.77 -7.70
CA MET A 1 12.44 30.19 -6.34
C MET A 1 12.18 28.71 -6.52
N ALA A 2 13.13 27.84 -6.15
CA ALA A 2 12.92 26.39 -6.25
C ALA A 2 11.86 25.97 -5.24
N ALA A 3 10.93 25.09 -5.62
CA ALA A 3 9.99 24.47 -4.69
C ALA A 3 10.79 23.78 -3.55
N PRO A 4 10.29 23.80 -2.31
CA PRO A 4 10.99 23.16 -1.20
C PRO A 4 11.26 21.69 -1.54
N GLN A 5 12.53 21.27 -1.47
CA GLN A 5 13.02 19.98 -1.95
C GLN A 5 12.52 18.76 -1.16
N ASN A 6 11.54 18.91 -0.26
CA ASN A 6 11.13 17.84 0.65
C ASN A 6 9.64 17.54 0.51
N TYR A 7 9.23 17.09 -0.68
CA TYR A 7 7.90 16.50 -0.87
C TYR A 7 7.94 15.01 -0.50
N LEU A 8 7.29 14.66 0.60
CA LEU A 8 7.09 13.27 0.99
C LEU A 8 5.81 12.74 0.32
N ALA A 9 5.97 11.84 -0.65
CA ALA A 9 4.85 11.23 -1.33
C ALA A 9 4.08 10.29 -0.39
N VAL A 10 2.76 10.44 -0.33
CA VAL A 10 1.87 9.51 0.36
C VAL A 10 1.50 8.39 -0.60
N ILE A 11 1.92 7.16 -0.30
CA ILE A 11 1.70 6.00 -1.16
C ILE A 11 0.70 5.06 -0.47
N LYS A 12 -0.34 4.66 -1.20
CA LYS A 12 -1.35 3.70 -0.74
C LYS A 12 -1.37 2.50 -1.68
N VAL A 13 -1.42 1.30 -1.12
CA VAL A 13 -1.54 0.03 -1.85
C VAL A 13 -2.87 -0.61 -1.48
N VAL A 14 -3.74 -0.79 -2.47
CA VAL A 14 -5.08 -1.34 -2.28
C VAL A 14 -5.17 -2.72 -2.91
N GLY A 15 -5.35 -3.76 -2.09
CA GLY A 15 -5.64 -5.12 -2.51
C GLY A 15 -7.15 -5.35 -2.54
N ILE A 16 -7.70 -5.72 -3.70
CA ILE A 16 -9.14 -5.98 -3.88
C ILE A 16 -9.34 -7.46 -4.21
N GLY A 17 -10.30 -8.11 -3.57
CA GLY A 17 -10.56 -9.54 -3.74
C GLY A 17 -9.54 -10.42 -3.00
N GLY A 18 -9.84 -11.70 -2.82
CA GLY A 18 -8.93 -12.64 -2.13
C GLY A 18 -7.50 -12.68 -2.70
N GLY A 19 -7.36 -12.61 -4.03
CA GLY A 19 -6.03 -12.54 -4.68
C GLY A 19 -5.26 -11.25 -4.37
N GLY A 20 -5.96 -10.11 -4.35
CA GLY A 20 -5.35 -8.82 -4.01
C GLY A 20 -4.94 -8.75 -2.55
N VAL A 21 -5.76 -9.26 -1.64
CA VAL A 21 -5.45 -9.36 -0.22
C VAL A 21 -4.25 -10.26 0.03
N ASN A 22 -4.15 -11.41 -0.65
CA ASN A 22 -2.99 -12.30 -0.56
C ASN A 22 -1.69 -11.61 -1.02
N ALA A 23 -1.75 -10.80 -2.09
CA ALA A 23 -0.60 -10.02 -2.55
C ALA A 23 -0.19 -8.95 -1.53
N VAL A 24 -1.16 -8.23 -0.94
CA VAL A 24 -0.91 -7.27 0.14
C VAL A 24 -0.27 -7.93 1.35
N ASN A 25 -0.78 -9.09 1.78
CA ASN A 25 -0.18 -9.86 2.89
C ASN A 25 1.27 -10.22 2.59
N ARG A 26 1.58 -10.65 1.36
CA ARG A 26 2.96 -10.93 0.96
C ARG A 26 3.85 -9.70 1.02
N MET A 27 3.36 -8.53 0.61
CA MET A 27 4.10 -7.26 0.71
C MET A 27 4.41 -6.88 2.16
N ILE A 28 3.47 -7.14 3.07
CA ILE A 28 3.66 -6.95 4.52
C ILE A 28 4.72 -7.91 5.05
N GLU A 29 4.64 -9.21 4.73
CA GLU A 29 5.60 -10.24 5.17
C GLU A 29 7.04 -9.93 4.76
N VAL A 30 7.26 -9.47 3.54
CA VAL A 30 8.60 -9.12 3.04
C VAL A 30 9.07 -7.75 3.54
N GLY A 31 8.22 -7.03 4.28
CA GLY A 31 8.57 -5.77 4.93
C GLY A 31 8.64 -4.58 3.99
N LEU A 32 7.75 -4.49 2.99
CA LEU A 32 7.62 -3.29 2.16
C LEU A 32 7.25 -2.08 3.02
N LYS A 33 8.04 -1.00 2.93
CA LYS A 33 7.93 0.20 3.78
C LYS A 33 7.50 1.43 2.97
N GLY A 34 7.06 2.47 3.69
CA GLY A 34 6.70 3.76 3.09
C GLY A 34 5.36 3.76 2.36
N VAL A 35 4.51 2.76 2.63
CA VAL A 35 3.18 2.62 2.03
C VAL A 35 2.14 2.33 3.11
N GLU A 36 0.92 2.78 2.88
CA GLU A 36 -0.26 2.39 3.64
C GLU A 36 -0.98 1.25 2.89
N PHE A 37 -1.26 0.13 3.58
CA PHE A 37 -1.95 -1.01 2.99
C PHE A 37 -3.45 -0.95 3.27
N ILE A 38 -4.26 -1.24 2.25
CA ILE A 38 -5.72 -1.30 2.32
C ILE A 38 -6.17 -2.63 1.69
N ALA A 39 -7.01 -3.39 2.39
CA ALA A 39 -7.61 -4.62 1.90
C ALA A 39 -9.12 -4.43 1.76
N ILE A 40 -9.68 -4.81 0.60
CA ILE A 40 -11.13 -4.73 0.32
C ILE A 40 -11.56 -6.08 -0.23
N ASN A 41 -12.50 -6.72 0.46
CA ASN A 41 -13.04 -8.01 0.05
C ASN A 41 -14.53 -8.09 0.35
N THR A 42 -15.29 -8.85 -0.46
CA THR A 42 -16.74 -9.02 -0.28
C THR A 42 -17.10 -10.27 0.52
N ASP A 43 -16.23 -11.27 0.51
CA ASP A 43 -16.26 -12.42 1.42
C ASP A 43 -15.73 -11.99 2.79
N ALA A 44 -16.64 -11.95 3.76
CA ALA A 44 -16.35 -11.81 5.18
C ALA A 44 -16.40 -13.18 5.87
#